data_AF-A0A7X6PHJ6-F1
#
_entry.id   AF-A0A7X6PHJ6-F1
#
_cell.length_a   1.000
_cell.length_b   1.000
_cell.length_c   1.000
_cell.angle_alpha   90.00
_cell.angle_beta   90.00
_cell.angle_gamma   90.00
#
_symmetry.space_group_name_H-M   'P 1'
#
loop_
_entity.id
_entity.type
_entity.pdbx_description
1 polymer ?
#
loop_
_entity_poly.entity_id
_entity_poly.type
_entity_poly.pdbx_seq_one_letter_code
_entity_poly.pdbx_strand_id
1 'polypeptide(L)' 'MHNLQDKTVIVTGGAGGIGGATCRRFAEAGAKVAVFDMNLDAATKVAD' A
#
# COMPACT_ATOMS: atom_id res chain seq x y z
N MET A 1 5.99 11.37 2.54
CA MET A 1 4.66 11.95 2.80
C MET A 1 4.64 12.49 4.23
N HIS A 2 3.87 13.53 4.55
CA HIS A 2 3.86 14.14 5.90
C HIS A 2 2.58 13.77 6.67
N ASN A 3 2.65 13.64 7.99
CA ASN A 3 1.52 13.41 8.91
C ASN A 3 0.71 12.11 8.69
N LEU A 4 1.37 11.03 8.27
CA LEU A 4 0.72 9.73 8.01
C LEU A 4 1.00 8.65 9.04
N GLN A 5 1.81 8.96 10.07
CA GLN A 5 2.05 8.05 11.19
C GLN A 5 0.71 7.59 11.80
N ASP A 6 0.56 6.27 11.93
CA ASP A 6 -0.61 5.58 12.48
C ASP A 6 -1.93 5.81 11.73
N LYS A 7 -1.89 6.41 10.53
CA LYS A 7 -3.07 6.53 9.66
C LYS A 7 -3.32 5.22 8.93
N THR A 8 -4.59 4.86 8.80
CA THR A 8 -5.02 3.73 7.97
C THR A 8 -5.27 4.20 6.54
N VAL A 9 -4.66 3.51 5.57
CA VAL A 9 -4.78 3.82 4.13
C VAL A 9 -5.16 2.56 3.38
N ILE A 10 -6.12 2.65 2.46
CA ILE A 10 -6.46 1.59 1.51
C ILE A 10 -6.04 2.06 0.12
N VAL A 11 -5.29 1.23 -0.60
CA VAL A 11 -4.88 1.54 -1.98
C VAL A 11 -5.50 0.51 -2.92
N THR A 12 -6.38 0.96 -3.80
CA THR A 12 -6.97 0.12 -4.87
C THR A 12 -6.00 -0.01 -6.05
N GLY A 13 -6.01 -1.15 -6.74
CA GLY A 13 -4.98 -1.45 -7.75
C GLY A 13 -3.57 -1.55 -7.13
N GLY A 14 -3.50 -1.87 -5.83
CA GLY A 14 -2.29 -1.79 -5.02
C GLY A 14 -1.19 -2.78 -5.43
N ALA A 15 -1.50 -3.78 -6.25
CA ALA A 15 -0.51 -4.72 -6.77
C ALA A 15 0.18 -4.23 -8.05
N GLY A 16 -0.36 -3.21 -8.71
CA GLY A 16 0.19 -2.64 -9.94
C GLY A 16 1.42 -1.74 -9.73
N GLY A 17 2.01 -1.23 -10.81
CA GLY A 17 3.24 -0.43 -10.74
C GLY A 17 3.10 0.83 -9.86
N ILE A 18 2.14 1.71 -10.18
CA ILE A 18 1.90 2.94 -9.40
C ILE A 18 1.28 2.62 -8.04
N GLY A 19 0.30 1.70 -8.00
CA GLY A 19 -0.37 1.32 -6.76
C GLY A 19 0.60 0.72 -5.73
N GLY A 20 1.49 -0.17 -6.17
CA GLY A 20 2.50 -0.79 -5.31
C GLY A 20 3.56 0.20 -4.84
N ALA A 21 4.04 1.09 -5.73
CA ALA A 21 4.93 2.18 -5.32
C ALA A 21 4.25 3.10 -4.29
N THR A 22 2.95 3.38 -4.46
CA THR A 22 2.15 4.18 -3.54
C THR A 22 2.00 3.49 -2.18
N CYS A 23 1.71 2.19 -2.14
CA CYS A 23 1.65 1.41 -0.90
C CYS A 23 2.97 1.52 -0.11
N ARG A 24 4.11 1.33 -0.79
CA ARG A 24 5.44 1.43 -0.18
C ARG A 24 5.70 2.83 0.39
N ARG A 25 5.38 3.88 -0.38
CA ARG A 25 5.54 5.27 0.09
C ARG A 25 4.66 5.61 1.30
N PHE A 26 3.46 5.04 1.39
CA PHE A 26 2.59 5.19 2.55
C PHE A 26 3.14 4.45 3.77
N ALA A 27 3.62 3.20 3.60
CA ALA A 27 4.21 2.41 4.66
C ALA A 27 5.51 3.06 5.20
N GLU A 28 6.40 3.54 4.32
CA GLU A 28 7.60 4.32 4.66
C GLU A 28 7.27 5.57 5.50
N ALA A 29 6.07 6.13 5.34
CA ALA A 29 5.60 7.29 6.09
C ALA A 29 4.88 6.94 7.41
N GLY A 30 4.91 5.67 7.84
CA GLY A 30 4.34 5.20 9.11
C GLY A 30 2.85 4.87 9.05
N ALA A 31 2.24 4.81 7.87
CA ALA A 31 0.84 4.43 7.72
C ALA A 31 0.65 2.90 7.82
N LYS A 32 -0.54 2.49 8.27
CA LYS A 32 -1.02 1.12 8.15
C LYS A 32 -1.73 0.98 6.80
N VAL A 33 -1.15 0.21 5.89
CA VAL A 33 -1.59 0.15 4.49
C VAL A 33 -2.29 -1.17 4.20
N ALA A 34 -3.49 -1.11 3.63
CA ALA A 34 -4.16 -2.25 3.03
C ALA A 34 -4.00 -2.20 1.51
N VAL A 35 -3.35 -3.22 0.96
CA VAL A 35 -3.19 -3.41 -0.50
C VAL A 35 -4.46 -4.06 -1.04
N PHE A 36 -5.27 -3.34 -1.80
CA PHE A 36 -6.51 -3.84 -2.38
C PHE A 36 -6.35 -4.04 -3.88
N ASP A 37 -6.37 -5.29 -4.32
CA ASP A 37 -6.24 -5.66 -5.72
C ASP A 37 -7.04 -6.94 -6.01
N MET A 38 -7.38 -7.17 -7.27
CA MET A 38 -8.03 -8.41 -7.71
C MET A 38 -7.07 -9.59 -7.70
N ASN A 39 -5.77 -9.34 -7.93
CA ASN A 39 -4.75 -10.38 -7.89
C ASN A 39 -4.18 -10.50 -6.47
N LEU A 40 -4.66 -11.48 -5.71
CA LEU A 40 -4.25 -11.71 -4.33
C LEU A 40 -2.74 -11.96 -4.21
N ASP A 41 -2.18 -12.85 -5.03
CA ASP A 41 -0.75 -13.19 -4.96
C ASP A 41 0.15 -11.97 -5.21
N ALA A 42 -0.25 -11.12 -6.15
CA ALA A 42 0.48 -9.90 -6.44
C ALA A 42 0.31 -8.86 -5.31
N ALA A 43 -0.87 -8.76 -4.70
CA ALA A 43 -1.10 -7.90 -3.54
C ALA A 43 -0.29 -8.35 -2.31
N THR A 44 -0.24 -9.66 -2.03
CA THR A 44 0.55 -10.23 -0.94
C THR A 44 2.04 -9.89 -1.08
N LYS A 45 2.61 -10.02 -2.28
CA LYS A 45 4.01 -9.63 -2.55
C LYS A 45 4.32 -8.15 -2.30
N VAL A 46 3.32 -7.28 -2.32
CA VAL A 46 3.49 -5.85 -1.99
C VAL A 46 3.32 -5.60 -0.49
N ALA A 47 2.54 -6.44 0.19
CA ALA A 47 2.24 -6.30 1.62
C ALA A 47 3.30 -6.94 2.54
N ASP A 48 4.07 -7.91 2.03
CA ASP A 48 5.23 -8.53 2.71
C ASP A 48 6.46 -7.61 2.74
#